data_AF-S4RH41-F1
#
_entry.id   AF-S4RH41-F1
#
_cell.length_a   1.000
_cell.length_b   1.000
_cell.length_c   1.000
_cell.angle_alpha   90.00
_cell.angle_beta   90.00
_cell.angle_gamma   90.00
#
_symmetry.space_group_name_H-M   'P 1'
#
loop_
_entity.id
_entity.type
_entity.pdbx_description
1 polymer ?
#
loop_
_entity_poly.entity_id
_entity_poly.type
_entity_poly.pdbx_seq_one_letter_code
_entity_poly.pdbx_strand_id
1 'polypeptide(L)'
;QMEEIVTRMQDDKSGVPIRTVKSFLSKIPSVFTGADIVQWLTKNLIIDDQDKALHVGTLMAAHGYFFPISDHVLMLKDDGTFYRFQTPFFWPSNCWDPENTDYAVYLCKRTMQNKARLELADYEAESLARLQRAFARKWEFIFMQAEAQAKVDKKRDKIERKILDSQERAFWDVHRPVPGCVNTTEMDIKKSCRMKDPHKTRK
;
A
#
# COMPACT_ATOMS: atom_id res chain seq x y z
N GLN A 1 -2.79 14.32 -11.38
CA GLN A 1 -3.28 15.11 -10.22
C GLN A 1 -2.76 14.59 -8.88
N MET A 2 -3.20 13.44 -8.32
CA MET A 2 -2.67 12.97 -7.02
C MET A 2 -1.15 12.71 -7.05
N GLU A 3 -0.65 12.10 -8.12
CA GLU A 3 0.79 11.81 -8.27
C GLU A 3 1.65 13.07 -8.32
N GLU A 4 1.18 14.14 -8.95
CA GLU A 4 1.87 15.44 -8.96
C GLU A 4 1.98 16.02 -7.54
N ILE A 5 0.93 15.87 -6.72
CA ILE A 5 0.95 16.27 -5.31
C ILE A 5 1.98 15.43 -4.56
N VAL A 6 1.99 14.12 -4.75
CA VAL A 6 2.95 13.19 -4.12
C VAL A 6 4.39 13.53 -4.52
N THR A 7 4.65 13.83 -5.79
CA THR A 7 5.97 14.28 -6.26
C THR A 7 6.40 15.57 -5.56
N ARG A 8 5.51 16.56 -5.41
CA ARG A 8 5.80 17.79 -4.66
C ARG A 8 6.03 17.52 -3.16
N MET A 9 5.30 16.58 -2.57
CA MET A 9 5.50 16.16 -1.17
C MET A 9 6.85 15.48 -0.94
N GLN A 10 7.46 14.92 -1.99
CA GLN A 10 8.77 14.27 -1.93
C GLN A 10 9.94 15.20 -2.28
N ASP A 11 9.68 16.49 -2.57
CA ASP A 11 10.73 17.46 -2.86
C ASP A 11 11.65 17.67 -1.65
N ASP A 12 12.97 17.64 -1.87
CA ASP A 12 13.98 17.69 -0.80
C ASP A 12 13.98 19.01 -0.01
N LYS A 13 13.42 20.10 -0.56
CA LYS A 13 13.46 21.44 0.04
C LYS A 13 12.10 21.89 0.55
N SER A 14 11.05 21.58 -0.19
CA SER A 14 9.68 22.07 0.03
C SER A 14 8.68 20.97 0.35
N GLY A 15 9.12 19.70 0.32
CA GLY A 15 8.30 18.53 0.62
C GLY A 15 8.06 18.31 2.12
N VAL A 16 7.49 17.15 2.43
CA VAL A 16 7.25 16.66 3.78
C VAL A 16 8.59 16.23 4.40
N PRO A 17 8.89 16.57 5.67
CA PRO A 17 10.16 16.22 6.30
C PRO A 17 10.27 14.70 6.54
N ILE A 18 11.01 14.01 5.65
CA ILE A 18 11.30 12.58 5.75
C ILE A 18 12.47 12.35 6.73
N ARG A 19 12.26 11.47 7.72
CA ARG A 19 13.19 11.25 8.83
C ARG A 19 13.57 9.79 8.97
N THR A 20 14.69 9.55 9.67
CA THR A 20 14.97 8.25 10.29
C THR A 20 14.76 8.38 11.79
N VAL A 21 13.75 7.70 12.31
CA VAL A 21 13.42 7.69 13.74
C VAL A 21 14.21 6.58 14.42
N LYS A 22 14.93 6.93 15.49
CA LYS A 22 15.74 6.01 16.28
C LYS A 22 15.16 5.91 17.70
N SER A 23 14.97 4.68 18.16
CA SER A 23 14.70 4.33 19.56
C SER A 23 15.77 3.36 20.06
N PHE A 24 15.72 2.98 21.34
CA PHE A 24 16.63 1.99 21.91
C PHE A 24 16.56 0.62 21.20
N LEU A 25 15.37 0.20 20.74
CA LEU A 25 15.12 -1.12 20.15
C LEU A 25 14.95 -1.09 18.62
N SER A 26 14.74 0.08 18.01
CA SER A 26 14.38 0.19 16.61
C SER A 26 15.02 1.40 15.91
N LYS A 27 15.32 1.21 14.62
CA LYS A 27 15.63 2.28 13.68
C LYS A 27 14.63 2.15 12.53
N ILE A 28 13.81 3.17 12.33
CA ILE A 28 12.75 3.23 11.32
C ILE A 28 13.12 4.33 10.32
N PRO A 29 13.69 3.97 9.16
CA PRO A 29 14.08 4.95 8.15
C PRO A 29 12.91 5.31 7.23
N SER A 30 13.08 6.46 6.56
CA SER A 30 12.22 6.94 5.48
C SER A 30 10.74 7.00 5.90
N VAL A 31 10.48 7.75 6.97
CA VAL A 31 9.12 7.98 7.50
C VAL A 31 8.87 9.45 7.79
N PHE A 32 7.61 9.83 7.80
CA PHE A 32 7.07 11.14 8.16
C PHE A 32 5.84 10.95 9.05
N THR A 33 5.40 11.97 9.78
CA THR A 33 4.19 11.85 10.61
C THR A 33 2.94 12.21 9.82
N GLY A 34 1.78 11.78 10.32
CA GLY A 34 0.51 12.19 9.75
C GLY A 34 0.27 13.70 9.85
N ALA A 35 0.63 14.30 11.00
CA ALA A 35 0.60 15.74 11.19
C ALA A 35 1.47 16.51 10.15
N ASP A 36 2.66 15.98 9.80
CA ASP A 36 3.52 16.58 8.78
C ASP A 36 2.80 16.64 7.41
N ILE A 37 2.02 15.61 7.06
CA ILE A 37 1.25 15.54 5.80
C ILE A 37 0.10 16.54 5.82
N VAL A 38 -0.70 16.55 6.90
CA VAL A 38 -1.86 17.44 7.03
C VAL A 38 -1.39 18.89 6.93
N GLN A 39 -0.36 19.26 7.68
CA GLN A 39 0.22 20.60 7.62
C GLN A 39 0.73 20.96 6.21
N TRP A 40 1.39 20.02 5.54
CA TRP A 40 1.89 20.24 4.19
C TRP A 40 0.75 20.47 3.19
N LEU A 41 -0.31 19.66 3.24
CA LEU A 41 -1.49 19.78 2.36
C LEU A 41 -2.21 21.11 2.58
N THR A 42 -2.50 21.47 3.84
CA THR A 42 -3.12 22.76 4.22
C THR A 42 -2.37 23.94 3.59
N LYS A 43 -1.04 23.96 3.74
CA LYS A 43 -0.19 25.05 3.24
C LYS A 43 -0.07 25.06 1.71
N ASN A 44 0.18 23.92 1.08
CA ASN A 44 0.61 23.86 -0.33
C ASN A 44 -0.54 23.72 -1.33
N LEU A 45 -1.72 23.33 -0.85
CA LEU A 45 -2.95 23.27 -1.64
C LEU A 45 -3.93 24.40 -1.28
N ILE A 46 -3.56 25.29 -0.35
CA ILE A 46 -4.37 26.44 0.11
C ILE A 46 -5.75 25.95 0.57
N ILE A 47 -5.74 24.99 1.50
CA ILE A 47 -6.96 24.43 2.08
C ILE A 47 -7.20 25.12 3.42
N ASP A 48 -8.28 25.90 3.51
CA ASP A 48 -8.57 26.73 4.70
C ASP A 48 -9.08 25.93 5.91
N ASP A 49 -9.31 24.63 5.74
CA ASP A 49 -9.92 23.74 6.71
C ASP A 49 -9.07 22.47 6.87
N GLN A 50 -8.58 22.26 8.08
CA GLN A 50 -7.72 21.13 8.42
C GLN A 50 -8.42 19.78 8.20
N ASP A 51 -9.74 19.71 8.41
CA ASP A 51 -10.51 18.49 8.18
C ASP A 51 -10.58 18.15 6.68
N LYS A 52 -10.64 19.17 5.81
CA LYS A 52 -10.56 18.96 4.36
C LYS A 52 -9.17 18.48 3.94
N ALA A 53 -8.11 19.01 4.52
CA ALA A 53 -6.74 18.56 4.26
C ALA A 53 -6.54 17.10 4.70
N LEU A 54 -7.05 16.75 5.89
CA LEU A 54 -7.06 15.38 6.40
C LEU A 54 -7.86 14.43 5.50
N HIS A 55 -9.02 14.87 5.00
CA HIS A 55 -9.84 14.10 4.07
C HIS A 55 -9.11 13.84 2.74
N VAL A 56 -8.51 14.87 2.13
CA VAL A 56 -7.70 14.73 0.91
C VAL A 56 -6.54 13.77 1.13
N GLY A 57 -5.81 13.92 2.23
CA GLY A 57 -4.71 13.01 2.58
C GLY A 57 -5.19 11.58 2.81
N THR A 58 -6.36 11.38 3.43
CA THR A 58 -6.97 10.05 3.60
C THR A 58 -7.31 9.41 2.26
N LEU A 59 -7.86 10.17 1.30
CA LEU A 59 -8.10 9.67 -0.05
C LEU A 59 -6.80 9.26 -0.75
N MET A 60 -5.74 10.07 -0.63
CA MET A 60 -4.42 9.73 -1.19
C MET A 60 -3.83 8.45 -0.57
N ALA A 61 -4.00 8.26 0.74
CA ALA A 61 -3.59 7.04 1.43
C ALA A 61 -4.39 5.81 0.96
N ALA A 62 -5.71 5.95 0.84
CA ALA A 62 -6.60 4.88 0.37
C ALA A 62 -6.34 4.46 -1.09
N HIS A 63 -5.79 5.35 -1.91
CA HIS A 63 -5.29 5.04 -3.26
C HIS A 63 -3.86 4.49 -3.27
N GLY A 64 -3.22 4.33 -2.11
CA GLY A 64 -1.93 3.66 -1.97
C GLY A 64 -0.71 4.54 -2.25
N TYR A 65 -0.83 5.87 -2.26
CA TYR A 65 0.32 6.75 -2.51
C TYR A 65 1.27 6.87 -1.31
N PHE A 66 0.73 6.75 -0.11
CA PHE A 66 1.47 6.57 1.13
C PHE A 66 0.62 5.75 2.10
N PHE A 67 1.25 5.15 3.10
CA PHE A 67 0.58 4.19 3.98
C PHE A 67 1.13 4.26 5.40
N PRO A 68 0.30 4.01 6.42
CA PRO A 68 0.76 3.88 7.80
C PRO A 68 1.65 2.64 7.90
N ILE A 69 2.79 2.74 8.57
CA ILE A 69 3.76 1.62 8.61
C ILE A 69 3.37 0.48 9.56
N SER A 70 2.38 0.71 10.42
CA SER A 70 2.01 -0.17 11.54
C SER A 70 0.54 -0.59 11.53
N ASP A 71 -0.21 -0.28 10.47
CA ASP A 71 -1.65 -0.56 10.36
C ASP A 71 -1.98 -0.96 8.91
N HIS A 72 -2.95 -1.86 8.75
CA HIS A 72 -3.48 -2.29 7.44
C HIS A 72 -4.56 -1.33 6.92
N VAL A 73 -5.19 -0.54 7.77
CA VAL A 73 -6.19 0.44 7.35
C VAL A 73 -5.48 1.66 6.74
N LEU A 74 -5.68 1.88 5.44
CA LEU A 74 -5.05 2.97 4.68
C LEU A 74 -5.75 4.32 4.93
N MET A 75 -5.56 4.85 6.13
CA MET A 75 -6.15 6.12 6.58
C MET A 75 -5.09 7.06 7.13
N LEU A 76 -5.24 8.36 6.83
CA LEU A 76 -4.42 9.41 7.44
C LEU A 76 -5.01 9.79 8.81
N LYS A 77 -4.14 9.88 9.82
CA LYS A 77 -4.44 10.40 11.16
C LYS A 77 -3.61 11.66 11.37
N ASP A 78 -4.22 12.70 11.88
CA ASP A 78 -3.53 13.96 12.18
C ASP A 78 -2.82 13.90 13.53
N ASP A 79 -1.82 13.03 13.61
CA ASP A 79 -1.08 12.75 14.83
C ASP A 79 0.38 12.33 14.54
N GLY A 80 1.05 11.76 15.54
CA GLY A 80 2.41 11.24 15.44
C GLY A 80 2.56 9.89 14.72
N THR A 81 1.49 9.33 14.14
CA THR A 81 1.53 8.06 13.39
C THR A 81 2.51 8.17 12.23
N PHE A 82 3.35 7.16 12.05
CA PHE A 82 4.35 7.14 10.98
C PHE A 82 3.80 6.58 9.67
N TYR A 83 4.06 7.31 8.60
CA TYR A 83 3.71 6.96 7.24
C TYR A 83 4.96 6.83 6.37
N ARG A 84 4.82 6.14 5.24
CA ARG A 84 5.86 6.01 4.20
C ARG A 84 5.24 6.18 2.82
N PHE A 85 5.98 6.82 1.92
CA PHE A 85 5.58 6.89 0.50
C PHE A 85 5.68 5.53 -0.17
N GLN A 86 4.71 5.25 -1.03
CA GLN A 86 4.74 4.10 -1.91
C GLN A 86 5.72 4.30 -3.07
N THR A 87 6.34 3.22 -3.53
CA THR A 87 7.17 3.27 -4.74
C THR A 87 6.31 3.51 -5.98
N PRO A 88 6.76 4.32 -6.96
CA PRO A 88 6.03 4.55 -8.21
C PRO A 88 5.63 3.29 -8.95
N PHE A 89 6.38 2.19 -8.79
CA PHE A 89 6.03 0.89 -9.37
C PHE A 89 4.64 0.39 -8.93
N PHE A 90 4.23 0.67 -7.69
CA PHE A 90 2.94 0.25 -7.14
C PHE A 90 1.86 1.32 -7.24
N TRP A 91 2.10 2.43 -7.95
CA TRP A 91 1.07 3.45 -8.12
C TRP A 91 -0.08 2.96 -9.00
N PRO A 92 -1.34 3.40 -8.72
CA PRO A 92 -2.52 2.99 -9.49
C PRO A 92 -2.45 3.29 -11.00
N SER A 93 -1.68 4.31 -11.41
CA SER A 93 -1.47 4.64 -12.83
C SER A 93 -0.83 3.53 -13.65
N ASN A 94 -0.13 2.59 -13.01
CA ASN A 94 0.40 1.39 -13.68
C ASN A 94 -0.68 0.36 -14.03
N CYS A 95 -1.95 0.64 -13.72
CA CYS A 95 -3.10 -0.19 -14.08
C CYS A 95 -2.97 -1.64 -13.59
N TRP A 96 -2.56 -1.80 -12.32
CA TRP A 96 -2.45 -3.10 -11.68
C TRP A 96 -3.81 -3.81 -11.62
N ASP A 97 -3.82 -5.09 -12.00
CA ASP A 97 -4.95 -6.02 -11.84
C ASP A 97 -4.44 -7.35 -11.27
N PRO A 98 -4.04 -7.38 -9.98
CA PRO A 98 -3.36 -8.53 -9.40
C PRO A 98 -4.31 -9.72 -9.17
N GLU A 99 -3.87 -10.90 -9.60
CA GLU A 99 -4.67 -12.11 -9.52
C GLU A 99 -4.68 -12.71 -8.11
N ASN A 100 -5.64 -13.61 -7.87
CA ASN A 100 -5.68 -14.40 -6.64
C ASN A 100 -4.46 -15.31 -6.49
N THR A 101 -3.84 -15.74 -7.59
CA THR A 101 -2.59 -16.50 -7.55
C THR A 101 -1.45 -15.67 -6.98
N ASP A 102 -1.32 -14.40 -7.39
CA ASP A 102 -0.31 -13.47 -6.88
C ASP A 102 -0.50 -13.21 -5.38
N TYR A 103 -1.76 -13.03 -4.95
CA TYR A 103 -2.06 -12.83 -3.53
C TYR A 103 -1.74 -14.09 -2.70
N ALA A 104 -2.01 -15.27 -3.24
CA ALA A 104 -1.64 -16.53 -2.59
C ALA A 104 -0.13 -16.68 -2.43
N VAL A 105 0.65 -16.30 -3.45
CA VAL A 105 2.12 -16.26 -3.39
C VAL A 105 2.58 -15.28 -2.31
N TYR A 106 2.02 -14.07 -2.27
CA TYR A 106 2.35 -13.07 -1.24
C TYR A 106 2.09 -13.56 0.19
N LEU A 107 0.88 -14.07 0.45
CA LEU A 107 0.50 -14.57 1.78
C LEU A 107 1.35 -15.78 2.18
N CYS A 108 1.58 -16.72 1.25
CA CYS A 108 2.46 -17.87 1.47
C CYS A 108 3.90 -17.41 1.77
N LYS A 109 4.42 -16.43 1.04
CA LYS A 109 5.76 -15.88 1.26
C LYS A 109 5.88 -15.28 2.67
N ARG A 110 4.84 -14.57 3.15
CA ARG A 110 4.82 -13.97 4.49
C ARG A 110 4.86 -15.00 5.61
N THR A 111 4.08 -16.08 5.51
CA THR A 111 4.07 -17.14 6.54
C THR A 111 5.42 -17.83 6.66
N MET A 112 6.18 -17.95 5.56
CA MET A 112 7.51 -18.56 5.56
C MET A 112 8.60 -17.74 6.26
N GLN A 113 8.36 -16.45 6.53
CA GLN A 113 9.41 -15.58 7.08
C GLN A 113 9.60 -15.70 8.60
N ASN A 114 8.63 -16.27 9.33
CA ASN A 114 8.67 -16.45 10.80
C ASN A 114 9.08 -15.18 11.57
N LYS A 115 8.44 -14.05 11.26
CA LYS A 115 8.66 -12.77 11.96
C LYS A 115 7.33 -12.19 12.40
N ALA A 116 7.20 -11.82 13.68
CA ALA A 116 5.98 -11.22 14.25
C ALA A 116 5.42 -10.06 13.39
N ARG A 117 6.28 -9.16 12.90
CA ARG A 117 5.87 -8.04 12.03
C ARG A 117 5.28 -8.44 10.66
N LEU A 118 5.38 -9.71 10.28
CA LEU A 118 4.89 -10.26 9.01
C LEU A 118 3.79 -11.30 9.23
N GLU A 119 3.42 -11.58 10.48
CA GLU A 119 2.30 -12.45 10.80
C GLU A 119 1.05 -11.97 10.08
N LEU A 120 0.25 -12.92 9.60
CA LEU A 120 -0.99 -12.61 8.90
C LEU A 120 -2.01 -12.11 9.92
N ALA A 121 -2.75 -11.06 9.57
CA ALA A 121 -3.97 -10.72 10.28
C ALA A 121 -5.03 -11.81 10.06
N ASP A 122 -6.05 -11.88 10.93
CA ASP A 122 -7.08 -12.94 10.86
C ASP A 122 -7.75 -13.01 9.48
N TYR A 123 -8.13 -11.86 8.91
CA TYR A 123 -8.76 -11.80 7.58
C TYR A 123 -7.81 -12.26 6.45
N GLU A 124 -6.49 -12.05 6.60
CA GLU A 124 -5.48 -12.53 5.66
C GLU A 124 -5.29 -14.04 5.79
N ALA A 125 -5.29 -14.57 7.02
CA ALA A 125 -5.21 -16.00 7.29
C ALA A 125 -6.44 -16.76 6.74
N GLU A 126 -7.63 -16.20 6.92
CA GLU A 126 -8.85 -16.73 6.29
C GLU A 126 -8.78 -16.69 4.75
N SER A 127 -8.22 -15.61 4.19
CA SER A 127 -8.00 -15.47 2.75
C SER A 127 -7.04 -16.54 2.25
N LEU A 128 -5.93 -16.76 2.94
CA LEU A 128 -4.97 -17.82 2.63
C LEU A 128 -5.64 -19.20 2.65
N ALA A 129 -6.44 -19.50 3.67
CA ALA A 129 -7.16 -20.76 3.78
C ALA A 129 -8.19 -20.97 2.65
N ARG A 130 -8.85 -19.91 2.18
CA ARG A 130 -9.71 -19.96 0.99
C ARG A 130 -8.91 -20.23 -0.28
N LEU A 131 -7.78 -19.55 -0.47
CA LEU A 131 -6.93 -19.67 -1.65
C LEU A 131 -6.26 -21.06 -1.73
N GLN A 132 -5.83 -21.61 -0.59
CA GLN A 132 -5.31 -22.97 -0.50
C GLN A 132 -6.33 -24.01 -0.98
N ARG A 133 -7.61 -23.85 -0.59
CA ARG A 133 -8.68 -24.73 -1.08
C ARG A 133 -8.96 -24.52 -2.56
N ALA A 134 -9.02 -23.27 -3.03
CA ALA A 134 -9.29 -22.95 -4.43
C ALA A 134 -8.19 -23.44 -5.37
N PHE A 135 -6.93 -23.38 -4.93
CA PHE A 135 -5.75 -23.73 -5.73
C PHE A 135 -5.07 -25.03 -5.28
N ALA A 136 -5.79 -25.94 -4.62
CA ALA A 136 -5.21 -27.16 -4.03
C ALA A 136 -4.32 -27.95 -5.00
N ARG A 137 -4.74 -28.09 -6.27
CA ARG A 137 -3.97 -28.83 -7.31
C ARG A 137 -2.72 -28.10 -7.80
N LYS A 138 -2.62 -26.78 -7.60
CA LYS A 138 -1.49 -25.94 -8.04
C LYS A 138 -0.70 -25.38 -6.85
N TRP A 139 -1.03 -25.79 -5.61
CA TRP A 139 -0.47 -25.20 -4.40
C TRP A 139 1.05 -25.34 -4.32
N GLU A 140 1.59 -26.47 -4.80
CA GLU A 140 3.04 -26.71 -4.84
C GLU A 140 3.77 -25.66 -5.69
N PHE A 141 3.20 -25.24 -6.82
CA PHE A 141 3.77 -24.18 -7.66
C PHE A 141 3.72 -22.81 -6.98
N ILE A 142 2.61 -22.50 -6.28
CA ILE A 142 2.47 -21.27 -5.48
C ILE A 142 3.54 -21.24 -4.39
N PHE A 143 3.71 -22.36 -3.67
CA PHE A 143 4.72 -22.48 -2.62
C PHE A 143 6.14 -22.32 -3.18
N MET A 144 6.45 -22.97 -4.30
CA MET A 144 7.76 -22.86 -4.96
C MET A 144 8.06 -21.42 -5.39
N GLN A 145 7.07 -20.71 -5.95
CA GLN A 145 7.21 -19.31 -6.33
C GLN A 145 7.43 -18.40 -5.10
N ALA A 146 6.66 -18.60 -4.04
CA ALA A 146 6.83 -17.88 -2.77
C ALA A 146 8.20 -18.11 -2.15
N GLU A 147 8.69 -19.35 -2.17
CA GLU A 147 10.02 -19.71 -1.68
C GLU A 147 11.13 -19.02 -2.50
N ALA A 148 11.01 -19.04 -3.83
CA ALA A 148 11.97 -18.40 -4.72
C ALA A 148 12.05 -16.88 -4.46
N GLN A 149 10.90 -16.21 -4.30
CA GLN A 149 10.86 -14.79 -3.95
C GLN A 149 11.47 -14.54 -2.57
N ALA A 150 11.12 -15.33 -1.55
CA ALA A 150 11.71 -15.20 -0.20
C ALA A 150 13.23 -15.38 -0.20
N LYS A 151 13.77 -16.27 -1.03
CA LYS A 151 15.22 -16.48 -1.22
C LYS A 151 15.89 -15.23 -1.81
N VAL A 152 15.25 -14.54 -2.76
CA VAL A 152 15.75 -13.28 -3.31
C VAL A 152 15.69 -12.16 -2.26
N ASP A 153 14.58 -12.02 -1.53
CA ASP A 153 14.39 -11.00 -0.50
C ASP A 153 15.43 -11.12 0.63
N LYS A 154 15.81 -12.35 0.99
CA LYS A 154 16.85 -12.63 2.00
C LYS A 154 18.24 -12.11 1.62
N LYS A 155 18.53 -11.93 0.32
CA LYS A 155 19.81 -11.38 -0.16
C LYS A 155 19.92 -9.86 0.00
N ARG A 156 18.79 -9.16 0.20
CA ARG A 156 18.75 -7.72 0.40
C ARG A 156 19.20 -7.32 1.81
N ASP A 157 19.64 -6.07 1.97
CA ASP A 157 19.94 -5.54 3.29
C ASP A 157 18.69 -5.56 4.19
N LYS A 158 18.89 -5.68 5.51
CA LYS A 158 17.79 -5.77 6.48
C LYS A 158 16.88 -4.55 6.46
N ILE A 159 17.43 -3.36 6.25
CA ILE A 159 16.66 -2.11 6.20
C ILE A 159 15.87 -2.05 4.89
N GLU A 160 16.55 -2.27 3.77
CA GLU A 160 15.94 -2.28 2.43
C GLU A 160 14.78 -3.28 2.37
N ARG A 161 15.00 -4.52 2.81
CA ARG A 161 13.95 -5.55 2.88
C ARG A 161 12.75 -5.11 3.72
N LYS A 162 12.95 -4.45 4.87
CA LYS A 162 11.82 -3.98 5.69
C LYS A 162 10.99 -2.92 4.97
N ILE A 163 11.62 -2.07 4.15
CA ILE A 163 10.93 -1.07 3.34
C ILE A 163 10.13 -1.77 2.24
N LEU A 164 10.78 -2.68 1.49
CA LEU A 164 10.14 -3.44 0.42
C LEU A 164 8.96 -4.27 0.93
N ASP A 165 9.12 -5.01 2.03
CA ASP A 165 8.04 -5.77 2.67
C ASP A 165 6.83 -4.88 2.99
N SER A 166 7.08 -3.66 3.49
CA SER A 166 6.00 -2.72 3.86
C SER A 166 5.31 -2.09 2.64
N GLN A 167 6.05 -1.86 1.56
CA GLN A 167 5.53 -1.33 0.29
C GLN A 167 4.67 -2.38 -0.41
N GLU A 168 5.12 -3.63 -0.44
CA GLU A 168 4.35 -4.76 -0.96
C GLU A 168 3.09 -5.01 -0.13
N ARG A 169 3.17 -4.92 1.21
CA ARG A 169 1.97 -4.97 2.07
C ARG A 169 0.97 -3.88 1.71
N ALA A 170 1.41 -2.63 1.62
CA ALA A 170 0.53 -1.52 1.29
C ALA A 170 -0.11 -1.65 -0.10
N PHE A 171 0.61 -2.25 -1.07
CA PHE A 171 0.02 -2.60 -2.36
C PHE A 171 -1.15 -3.57 -2.18
N TRP A 172 -1.00 -4.61 -1.35
CA TRP A 172 -2.08 -5.55 -1.08
C TRP A 172 -3.21 -4.96 -0.24
N ASP A 173 -2.93 -4.03 0.67
CA ASP A 173 -3.97 -3.33 1.44
C ASP A 173 -4.90 -2.49 0.54
N VAL A 174 -4.45 -2.05 -0.64
CA VAL A 174 -5.31 -1.41 -1.66
C VAL A 174 -6.18 -2.44 -2.39
N HIS A 175 -5.58 -3.54 -2.83
CA HIS A 175 -6.23 -4.50 -3.75
C HIS A 175 -7.02 -5.61 -3.04
N ARG A 176 -6.75 -5.82 -1.74
CA ARG A 176 -7.40 -6.78 -0.85
C ARG A 176 -7.63 -6.10 0.50
N PRO A 177 -8.45 -5.03 0.54
CA PRO A 177 -8.57 -4.18 1.73
C PRO A 177 -9.16 -4.94 2.91
N VAL A 178 -8.87 -4.44 4.12
CA VAL A 178 -9.45 -4.93 5.38
C VAL A 178 -10.99 -4.95 5.24
N PRO A 179 -11.68 -6.04 5.64
CA PRO A 179 -13.14 -6.11 5.58
C PRO A 179 -13.81 -4.89 6.21
N GLY A 180 -14.76 -4.28 5.48
CA GLY A 180 -15.45 -3.05 5.90
C GLY A 180 -14.79 -1.75 5.44
N CYS A 181 -13.55 -1.79 4.91
CA CYS A 181 -12.95 -0.63 4.25
C CYS A 181 -13.46 -0.47 2.81
N VAL A 182 -13.47 0.77 2.33
CA VAL A 182 -13.83 1.08 0.93
C VAL A 182 -12.78 0.50 -0.01
N ASN A 183 -13.23 -0.23 -1.04
CA ASN A 183 -12.34 -0.72 -2.10
C ASN A 183 -12.16 0.35 -3.18
N THR A 184 -11.00 1.01 -3.18
CA THR A 184 -10.68 2.09 -4.13
C THR A 184 -10.39 1.60 -5.56
N THR A 185 -10.25 0.28 -5.76
CA THR A 185 -10.04 -0.33 -7.08
C THR A 185 -11.35 -0.64 -7.81
N GLU A 186 -12.49 -0.60 -7.11
CA GLU A 186 -13.80 -0.82 -7.73
C GLU A 186 -14.16 0.36 -8.65
N MET A 187 -14.26 0.08 -9.94
CA MET A 187 -14.75 1.04 -10.92
C MET A 187 -16.26 0.95 -11.08
N ASP A 188 -16.92 2.10 -11.23
CA ASP A 188 -18.33 2.17 -11.62
C ASP A 188 -18.58 1.35 -12.90
N ILE A 189 -19.62 0.52 -12.87
CA ILE A 189 -20.02 -0.37 -13.98
C ILE A 189 -20.14 0.40 -15.30
N LYS A 190 -20.69 1.63 -15.28
CA LYS A 190 -20.82 2.48 -16.47
C LYS A 190 -19.46 2.95 -17.01
N LYS A 191 -18.47 3.19 -16.13
CA LYS A 191 -17.10 3.52 -16.55
C LYS A 191 -16.39 2.29 -17.11
N SER A 192 -16.56 1.12 -16.49
CA SER A 192 -16.01 -0.15 -16.98
C SER A 192 -16.54 -0.51 -18.37
N CYS A 193 -17.85 -0.34 -18.61
CA CYS A 193 -18.46 -0.58 -19.93
C CYS A 193 -17.93 0.36 -21.02
N ARG A 194 -17.67 1.64 -20.71
CA ARG A 194 -17.13 2.61 -21.67
C ARG A 194 -15.68 2.32 -22.08
N MET A 195 -14.87 1.79 -21.16
CA MET A 195 -13.50 1.39 -21.46
C MET A 195 -13.45 0.13 -22.36
N LYS A 196 -14.47 -0.73 -22.27
CA LYS A 196 -14.59 -1.93 -23.12
C LYS A 196 -15.17 -1.66 -24.51
N ASP A 197 -15.76 -0.49 -24.76
CA ASP A 197 -16.41 -0.14 -26.03
C ASP A 197 -16.12 1.34 -26.42
N PRO A 198 -14.87 1.68 -26.79
CA PRO A 198 -14.44 3.06 -27.06
C PRO A 198 -15.11 3.72 -28.28
N HIS A 199 -15.92 2.99 -29.03
CA HIS A 199 -16.56 3.46 -30.26
C HIS A 199 -17.97 4.06 -30.08
N LYS A 200 -18.53 4.09 -28.86
CA LYS A 200 -19.92 4.56 -28.63
C LYS A 200 -20.10 6.03 -28.22
N THR A 201 -19.03 6.81 -28.06
CA THR A 201 -19.12 8.24 -27.63
C THR A 201 -18.87 9.25 -28.75
N ARG A 202 -19.31 8.95 -29.98
CA ARG A 202 -19.48 9.96 -31.03
C ARG A 202 -20.90 9.88 -31.61
N LYS A 203 -21.83 10.56 -30.96
CA LYS A 203 -22.99 11.21 -31.57
C LYS A 203 -23.31 12.45 -30.77
#